data_AF-A0A8E0RYE9-F1
#
_entry.id   AF-A0A8E0RYE9-F1
#
_cell.length_a   1.000
_cell.length_b   1.000
_cell.length_c   1.000
_cell.angle_alpha   90.00
_cell.angle_beta   90.00
_cell.angle_gamma   90.00
#
_symmetry.space_group_name_H-M   'P 1'
#
loop_
_entity.id
_entity.type
_entity.pdbx_description
1 polymer ?
#
loop_
_entity_poly.entity_id
_entity_poly.type
_entity_poly.pdbx_seq_one_letter_code
_entity_poly.pdbx_strand_id
1 'polypeptide(L)'
;MVTGFGDNRAYALCTFAFCEGPGHPVHLFTGRTDGQIVAPRGPRNFGWDPVFQPVGYEQTYAEMDKSEKNKISHRFKALHKLKQFLEAEYKS
;
A
#
# COMPACT_ATOMS: atom_id res chain seq x y z
N MET A 1 -1.14 14.57 -16.17
CA MET A 1 0.24 14.03 -16.17
C MET A 1 0.32 12.72 -16.94
N VAL A 2 -0.47 11.69 -16.64
CA VAL A 2 -0.33 10.36 -17.29
C VAL A 2 -1.04 10.20 -18.65
N THR A 3 -2.00 11.06 -18.97
CA THR A 3 -2.84 10.98 -20.18
C THR A 3 -2.07 11.05 -21.51
N GLY A 4 -0.86 11.62 -21.52
CA GLY A 4 -0.04 11.73 -22.73
C GLY A 4 0.86 10.51 -23.02
N PHE A 5 0.92 9.52 -22.12
CA PHE A 5 1.90 8.44 -22.19
C PHE A 5 1.34 7.10 -22.69
N GLY A 6 0.02 6.97 -22.85
CA GLY A 6 -0.63 5.73 -23.32
C GLY A 6 -0.61 4.55 -22.35
N ASP A 7 0.12 4.67 -21.23
CA ASP A 7 0.19 3.69 -20.15
C ASP A 7 -0.08 4.39 -18.81
N ASN A 8 -1.13 3.97 -18.12
CA ASN A 8 -1.54 4.50 -16.83
C ASN A 8 -1.29 3.52 -15.69
N ARG A 9 -0.61 2.39 -15.92
CA ARG A 9 -0.28 1.42 -14.88
C ARG A 9 0.58 2.07 -13.80
N ALA A 10 0.27 1.76 -12.55
CA ALA A 10 0.99 2.27 -11.39
C ALA A 10 0.96 1.23 -10.26
N TYR A 11 1.72 1.47 -9.21
CA TYR A 11 1.61 0.70 -7.98
C TYR A 11 1.77 1.61 -6.76
N ALA A 12 1.04 1.29 -5.71
CA ALA A 12 1.25 1.86 -4.39
C ALA A 12 2.24 0.98 -3.63
N LEU A 13 3.26 1.59 -3.01
CA LEU A 13 4.33 0.90 -2.28
C LEU A 13 4.44 1.45 -0.86
N CYS A 14 4.53 0.58 0.14
CA CYS A 14 4.85 0.94 1.51
C CYS A 14 6.01 0.06 1.98
N THR A 15 7.01 0.68 2.61
CA THR A 15 8.13 -0.03 3.26
C THR A 15 8.17 0.39 4.72
N PHE A 16 8.05 -0.57 5.63
CA PHE A 16 8.43 -0.39 7.03
C PHE A 16 9.90 -0.75 7.21
N ALA A 17 10.59 -0.01 8.06
CA ALA A 17 11.96 -0.31 8.50
C ALA A 17 11.96 -0.55 10.01
N PHE A 18 12.58 -1.63 10.45
CA PHE A 18 12.70 -2.01 11.86
C PHE A 18 14.16 -2.29 12.21
N CYS A 19 14.59 -1.88 13.39
CA CYS A 19 15.91 -2.16 13.94
C CYS A 19 15.78 -2.26 15.46
N GLU A 20 16.37 -3.29 16.06
CA GLU A 20 16.33 -3.51 17.51
C GLU A 20 17.17 -2.49 18.28
N GLY A 21 18.17 -1.88 17.62
CA GLY A 21 19.05 -0.90 18.22
C GLY A 21 20.45 -0.92 17.60
N PRO A 22 21.40 -0.16 18.19
CA PRO A 22 22.78 -0.12 17.73
C PRO A 22 23.37 -1.53 17.58
N GLY A 23 24.11 -1.76 16.49
CA GLY A 23 24.73 -3.06 16.19
C GLY A 23 23.82 -4.08 15.49
N HIS A 24 22.52 -3.81 15.35
CA HIS A 24 21.57 -4.71 14.67
C HIS A 24 21.27 -4.21 13.25
N PRO A 25 21.05 -5.11 12.28
CA PRO A 25 20.69 -4.73 10.91
C PRO A 25 19.28 -4.11 10.86
N VAL A 26 19.06 -3.26 9.86
CA VAL A 26 17.72 -2.76 9.54
C VAL A 26 16.98 -3.80 8.69
N HIS A 27 15.82 -4.25 9.16
CA HIS A 27 14.91 -5.12 8.43
C HIS A 27 13.88 -4.28 7.67
N LEU A 28 13.73 -4.54 6.37
CA LEU A 28 12.76 -3.85 5.51
C LEU A 28 11.58 -4.74 5.16
N PHE A 29 10.37 -4.23 5.34
CA PHE A 29 9.12 -4.94 5.05
C PHE A 29 8.31 -4.15 4.03
N THR A 30 8.30 -4.65 2.79
CA THR A 30 7.64 -3.95 1.69
C THR A 30 6.33 -4.61 1.29
N GLY A 31 5.28 -3.81 1.16
CA GLY A 31 4.00 -4.18 0.60
C GLY A 31 3.69 -3.36 -0.64
N ARG A 32 3.16 -4.02 -1.67
CA ARG A 32 2.83 -3.43 -2.97
C ARG A 32 1.39 -3.76 -3.35
N THR A 33 0.72 -2.80 -3.98
CA THR A 33 -0.56 -3.03 -4.65
C THR A 33 -0.50 -2.40 -6.03
N ASP A 34 -0.65 -3.23 -7.05
CA ASP A 34 -0.72 -2.82 -8.45
C ASP A 34 -2.08 -2.21 -8.76
N GLY A 35 -2.09 -1.29 -9.72
CA GLY A 35 -3.27 -0.57 -10.13
C GLY A 35 -3.01 0.30 -11.34
N GLN A 36 -3.84 1.31 -11.49
CA GLN A 36 -3.76 2.28 -12.55
C GLN A 36 -4.18 3.66 -12.07
N ILE A 37 -3.63 4.67 -12.72
CA ILE A 37 -4.03 6.06 -12.52
C ILE A 37 -5.26 6.36 -13.38
N VAL A 38 -6.29 6.88 -12.73
CA VAL A 38 -7.58 7.21 -13.35
C VAL A 38 -7.96 8.65 -13.06
N ALA A 39 -8.99 9.16 -13.76
CA ALA A 39 -9.60 10.43 -13.40
C ALA A 39 -10.11 10.37 -11.94
N PRO A 40 -9.96 11.45 -11.16
CA PRO A 40 -10.24 11.44 -9.73
C PRO A 40 -11.70 11.14 -9.44
N ARG A 41 -11.97 10.13 -8.58
CA ARG A 41 -13.31 9.77 -8.08
C ARG A 41 -13.32 9.60 -6.56
N GLY A 42 -14.48 9.74 -5.94
CA GLY A 42 -14.63 9.65 -4.48
C GLY A 42 -14.16 10.88 -3.68
N PRO A 43 -14.23 10.83 -2.34
CA PRO A 43 -13.87 11.92 -1.45
C PRO A 43 -12.38 12.30 -1.53
N ARG A 44 -12.06 13.60 -1.60
CA ARG A 44 -10.68 14.11 -1.69
C ARG A 44 -10.02 14.33 -0.34
N ASN A 45 -10.43 13.57 0.66
CA ASN A 45 -10.00 13.78 2.05
C ASN A 45 -8.59 13.24 2.31
N PHE A 46 -8.08 12.34 1.46
CA PHE A 46 -6.80 11.66 1.70
C PHE A 46 -5.94 11.54 0.44
N GLY A 47 -5.06 12.52 0.23
CA GLY A 47 -3.97 12.45 -0.73
C GLY A 47 -4.38 12.02 -2.14
N TRP A 48 -3.69 11.00 -2.66
CA TRP A 48 -3.82 10.49 -4.03
C TRP A 48 -4.83 9.34 -4.17
N ASP A 49 -5.52 8.95 -3.10
CA ASP A 49 -6.51 7.87 -3.14
C ASP A 49 -7.56 8.03 -4.27
N PRO A 50 -8.07 9.26 -4.58
CA PRO A 50 -9.06 9.44 -5.63
C PRO A 50 -8.59 9.08 -7.04
N VAL A 51 -7.28 9.02 -7.29
CA VAL A 51 -6.73 8.78 -8.64
C VAL A 51 -6.15 7.38 -8.80
N PHE A 52 -6.16 6.54 -7.77
CA PHE A 52 -5.58 5.20 -7.82
C PHE A 52 -6.68 4.12 -7.76
N GLN A 53 -6.81 3.35 -8.83
CA GLN A 53 -7.70 2.19 -8.92
C GLN A 53 -6.86 0.90 -8.86
N PRO A 54 -6.99 0.06 -7.81
CA PRO A 54 -6.24 -1.18 -7.69
C PRO A 54 -6.71 -2.23 -8.71
N VAL A 55 -5.80 -3.11 -9.14
CA VAL A 55 -6.14 -4.23 -10.04
C VAL A 55 -7.22 -5.11 -9.42
N GLY A 56 -8.23 -5.47 -10.20
CA GLY A 56 -9.35 -6.31 -9.78
C GLY A 56 -10.53 -5.56 -9.15
N TYR A 57 -10.49 -4.23 -9.13
CA TYR A 57 -11.55 -3.38 -8.60
C TYR A 57 -11.93 -2.26 -9.58
N GLU A 58 -13.20 -1.86 -9.56
CA GLU A 58 -13.71 -0.70 -10.31
C GLU A 58 -13.68 0.61 -9.50
N GLN A 59 -13.52 0.49 -8.17
CA GLN A 59 -13.46 1.61 -7.25
C GLN A 59 -12.03 2.14 -7.13
N THR A 60 -11.88 3.46 -7.00
CA THR A 60 -10.64 4.06 -6.51
C THR A 60 -10.47 3.82 -5.01
N TYR A 61 -9.25 3.96 -4.49
CA TYR A 61 -9.02 3.86 -3.04
C TYR A 61 -9.88 4.82 -2.21
N ALA A 62 -10.27 5.97 -2.76
CA ALA A 62 -11.13 6.92 -2.06
C ALA A 62 -12.60 6.45 -1.99
N GLU A 63 -13.05 5.66 -2.98
CA GLU A 63 -14.41 5.13 -3.05
C GLU A 63 -14.59 3.82 -2.26
N MET A 64 -13.49 3.17 -1.87
CA MET A 64 -13.52 1.94 -1.10
C MET A 64 -13.87 2.21 0.37
N ASP A 65 -14.65 1.30 0.96
CA ASP A 65 -14.75 1.25 2.42
C ASP A 65 -13.37 0.94 3.03
N LYS A 66 -13.12 1.50 4.22
CA LYS A 66 -11.84 1.35 4.92
C LYS A 66 -11.49 -0.12 5.18
N SER A 67 -12.47 -0.96 5.50
CA SER A 67 -12.24 -2.39 5.77
C SER A 67 -11.82 -3.15 4.52
N GLU A 68 -12.47 -2.91 3.37
CA GLU A 68 -12.11 -3.52 2.09
C GLU A 68 -10.75 -3.03 1.59
N LYS A 69 -10.49 -1.71 1.69
CA LYS A 69 -9.19 -1.13 1.35
C LYS A 69 -8.08 -1.78 2.17
N ASN A 70 -8.29 -1.99 3.47
CA ASN A 70 -7.29 -2.58 4.34
C ASN A 70 -6.87 -3.99 3.91
N LYS A 71 -7.80 -4.82 3.41
CA LYS A 71 -7.48 -6.19 2.94
C LYS A 71 -6.45 -6.20 1.81
N ILE A 72 -6.50 -5.19 0.92
CA ILE A 72 -5.64 -5.13 -0.27
C ILE A 72 -4.54 -4.08 -0.20
N SER A 73 -4.54 -3.21 0.80
CA SER A 73 -3.63 -2.05 0.82
C SER A 73 -2.17 -2.47 0.92
N HIS A 74 -1.33 -1.77 0.16
CA HIS A 74 0.12 -1.86 0.20
C HIS A 74 0.67 -1.69 1.63
N ARG A 75 0.08 -0.80 2.43
CA ARG A 75 0.42 -0.60 3.85
C ARG A 75 0.07 -1.81 4.72
N PHE A 76 -1.12 -2.39 4.59
CA PHE A 76 -1.48 -3.59 5.34
C PHE A 76 -0.58 -4.77 5.00
N LYS A 77 -0.27 -4.97 3.71
CA LYS A 77 0.68 -5.99 3.26
C LYS A 77 2.07 -5.82 3.89
N ALA A 78 2.58 -4.58 3.94
CA ALA A 78 3.86 -4.27 4.57
C ALA A 78 3.83 -4.54 6.08
N LEU A 79 2.76 -4.10 6.76
CA LEU A 79 2.57 -4.30 8.19
C LEU A 79 2.38 -5.78 8.55
N HIS A 80 1.70 -6.55 7.72
CA HIS A 80 1.52 -7.98 7.94
C HIS A 80 2.86 -8.73 7.92
N LYS A 81 3.77 -8.37 7.00
CA LYS A 81 5.13 -8.92 6.97
C LYS A 81 5.93 -8.56 8.22
N LEU A 82 5.86 -7.30 8.67
CA LEU A 82 6.47 -6.88 9.93
C LEU A 82 5.90 -7.67 11.11
N LYS A 83 4.57 -7.85 11.17
CA LYS A 83 3.91 -8.66 12.21
C LYS A 83 4.45 -10.09 12.21
N GLN A 84 4.50 -10.75 11.06
CA GLN A 84 5.01 -12.12 10.94
C GLN A 84 6.46 -12.24 11.44
N PHE A 85 7.31 -11.27 11.09
CA PHE A 85 8.68 -11.21 11.60
C PHE A 85 8.72 -11.10 13.12
N LEU A 86 7.99 -10.15 13.71
CA LEU A 86 7.95 -9.98 15.17
C LEU A 86 7.37 -11.21 15.89
N GLU A 87 6.39 -11.87 15.30
CA GLU A 87 5.81 -13.10 15.85
C GLU A 87 6.77 -14.29 15.77
N ALA A 88 7.64 -14.36 14.77
CA ALA A 88 8.63 -15.43 14.65
C ALA A 88 9.81 -15.21 15.61
N GLU A 89 10.26 -13.97 15.78
CA GLU A 89 11.48 -13.65 16.54
C GLU A 89 11.23 -13.44 18.06
N TYR A 90 10.03 -13.00 18.48
CA TYR A 90 9.78 -12.58 19.87
C TYR A 90 8.53 -13.14 20.54
N LYS A 91 7.77 -14.05 19.91
CA LYS A 91 6.74 -14.78 20.67
C LYS A 91 7.35 -16.00 21.33
N SER A 92 7.42 -15.94 22.67
CA SER A 92 7.52 -17.11 23.55
C SER A 92 6.28 -17.98 23.49
#